data_AF-A0A6L9QLE8-F1
#
_entry.id   AF-A0A6L9QLE8-F1
#
_cell.length_a   1.000
_cell.length_b   1.000
_cell.length_c   1.000
_cell.angle_alpha   90.00
_cell.angle_beta   90.00
_cell.angle_gamma   90.00
#
_symmetry.space_group_name_H-M   'P 1'
#
loop_
_entity.id
_entity.type
_entity.pdbx_description
1 polymer ?
#
loop_
_entity_poly.entity_id
_entity_poly.type
_entity_poly.pdbx_seq_one_letter_code
_entity_poly.pdbx_strand_id
1 'polypeptide(L)'
;KLGNELDLFSISDQIGSGLAVFHPKGGTVRRVMEDYSRRRHEEEGYEFVYTPHATKGRLFETSGHLDWYADGMYPPMQLDEGVDYYLKP
;
A
#
# COMPACT_ATOMS: atom_id res chain seq x y z
N LYS A 1 4.11 -8.25 20.48
CA LYS A 1 4.39 -9.46 21.28
C LYS A 1 3.88 -10.72 20.56
N LEU A 2 2.56 -10.95 20.48
CA LEU A 2 1.96 -12.12 19.81
C LEU A 2 2.40 -12.33 18.35
N GLY A 3 2.50 -11.27 17.54
CA GLY A 3 2.91 -11.39 16.13
C GLY A 3 4.28 -12.07 15.94
N ASN A 4 5.23 -11.76 16.82
CA ASN A 4 6.56 -12.38 16.83
C ASN A 4 6.51 -13.79 17.44
N GLU A 5 5.80 -13.96 18.56
CA GLU A 5 5.68 -15.25 19.26
C GLU A 5 5.01 -16.33 18.40
N LEU A 6 4.07 -15.94 17.54
CA LEU A 6 3.34 -16.82 16.64
C LEU A 6 3.94 -16.91 15.24
N ASP A 7 5.06 -16.24 14.99
CA ASP A 7 5.74 -16.24 13.69
C ASP A 7 4.83 -15.75 12.54
N LEU A 8 4.14 -14.63 12.76
CA LEU A 8 3.19 -14.07 11.79
C LEU A 8 3.85 -13.05 10.86
N PHE A 9 4.69 -12.18 11.40
CA PHE A 9 5.39 -11.16 10.64
C PHE A 9 6.64 -10.70 11.37
N SER A 10 7.54 -10.03 10.65
CA SER A 10 8.68 -9.31 11.20
C SER A 10 8.79 -7.91 10.59
N ILE A 11 9.46 -7.01 11.30
CA ILE A 11 9.90 -5.72 10.76
C ILE A 11 11.43 -5.75 10.84
N SER A 12 12.09 -5.66 9.69
CA SER A 12 13.54 -5.73 9.60
C SER A 12 14.12 -4.34 9.41
N ASP A 13 15.12 -3.98 10.21
CA ASP A 13 15.85 -2.71 10.07
C ASP A 13 16.53 -2.58 8.70
N GLN A 14 16.90 -3.70 8.07
CA GLN A 14 17.48 -3.71 6.72
C GLN A 14 16.47 -3.34 5.62
N ILE A 15 15.18 -3.54 5.87
CA ILE A 15 14.11 -3.24 4.92
C ILE A 15 13.58 -1.82 5.18
N GLY A 16 13.37 -1.47 6.45
CA GLY A 16 12.92 -0.16 6.88
C GLY A 16 11.79 -0.22 7.90
N SER A 17 11.72 0.82 8.73
CA SER A 17 10.66 0.96 9.74
C SER A 17 9.29 1.06 9.08
N GLY A 18 8.30 0.38 9.66
CA GLY A 18 6.93 0.35 9.15
C GLY A 18 6.68 -0.63 7.99
N LEU A 19 7.72 -1.25 7.43
CA LEU A 19 7.62 -2.18 6.29
C LEU A 19 7.63 -3.64 6.78
N ALA A 20 6.45 -4.14 7.18
CA ALA A 20 6.31 -5.49 7.72
C ALA A 20 6.41 -6.57 6.63
N VAL A 21 7.18 -7.62 6.91
CA VAL A 21 7.26 -8.85 6.12
C VAL A 21 6.35 -9.91 6.73
N PHE A 22 5.32 -10.32 6.00
CA PHE A 22 4.42 -11.38 6.45
C PHE A 22 5.05 -12.76 6.20
N HIS A 23 5.20 -13.53 7.26
CA HIS A 23 5.68 -14.91 7.21
C HIS A 23 4.55 -15.85 6.75
N PRO A 24 4.80 -17.12 6.40
CA PRO A 24 3.77 -18.01 5.85
C PRO A 24 2.46 -18.07 6.66
N LYS A 25 2.54 -18.05 8.01
CA LYS A 25 1.35 -18.04 8.88
C LYS A 25 0.60 -16.72 8.81
N GLY A 26 1.30 -15.58 8.89
CA GLY A 26 0.67 -14.27 8.75
C GLY A 26 0.12 -14.02 7.34
N GLY A 27 0.82 -14.48 6.32
CA GLY A 27 0.36 -14.47 4.94
C GLY A 27 -0.93 -15.29 4.75
N THR A 28 -1.06 -16.42 5.44
CA THR A 28 -2.30 -17.21 5.44
C THR A 28 -3.46 -16.43 6.06
N VAL A 29 -3.24 -15.80 7.22
CA VAL A 29 -4.28 -14.97 7.88
C VAL A 29 -4.69 -13.83 6.96
N ARG A 30 -3.73 -13.09 6.41
CA ARG A 30 -3.98 -11.99 5.48
C ARG A 30 -4.78 -12.44 4.27
N ARG A 31 -4.37 -13.54 3.62
CA ARG A 31 -5.09 -14.09 2.46
C ARG A 31 -6.53 -14.43 2.79
N VAL A 32 -6.79 -15.10 3.91
CA VAL A 32 -8.16 -15.48 4.33
C VAL A 32 -9.04 -14.24 4.54
N MET A 33 -8.50 -13.18 5.14
CA MET A 33 -9.23 -11.92 5.33
C MET A 33 -9.53 -11.22 4.00
N GLU A 34 -8.54 -11.16 3.10
CA GLU A 34 -8.71 -10.57 1.77
C GLU A 34 -9.72 -11.35 0.91
N ASP A 35 -9.65 -12.68 0.92
CA ASP A 35 -10.56 -13.56 0.16
C ASP A 35 -12.01 -13.39 0.65
N TYR A 36 -12.22 -13.29 1.97
CA TYR A 36 -13.53 -12.99 2.54
C TYR A 36 -14.04 -11.63 2.06
N SER A 37 -13.20 -10.59 2.12
CA SER A 37 -13.57 -9.24 1.69
C SER A 37 -13.92 -9.22 0.20
N ARG A 38 -13.10 -9.82 -0.67
CA ARG A 38 -13.34 -9.92 -2.12
C ARG A 38 -14.68 -10.56 -2.43
N ARG A 39 -14.95 -11.73 -1.83
CA ARG A 39 -16.22 -12.43 -2.02
C ARG A 39 -17.42 -11.57 -1.62
N ARG A 40 -17.34 -10.86 -0.49
CA ARG A 40 -18.42 -9.97 -0.04
C ARG A 40 -18.65 -8.81 -1.01
N HIS A 41 -17.59 -8.22 -1.56
CA HIS A 41 -17.73 -7.16 -2.57
C HIS A 41 -18.36 -7.67 -3.86
N GLU A 42 -17.98 -8.87 -4.33
CA GLU A 42 -18.56 -9.50 -5.52
C GLU A 42 -20.05 -9.82 -5.33
N GLU A 43 -20.44 -10.36 -4.16
CA GLU A 43 -21.84 -10.64 -3.80
C GLU A 43 -22.71 -9.37 -3.77
N GLU A 44 -22.12 -8.21 -3.49
CA GLU A 44 -22.79 -6.90 -3.50
C GLU A 44 -22.63 -6.14 -4.84
N GLY A 45 -22.06 -6.78 -5.87
CA GLY A 45 -21.97 -6.23 -7.23
C GLY A 45 -20.84 -5.22 -7.48
N TYR A 46 -19.81 -5.19 -6.64
CA TYR A 46 -18.61 -4.39 -6.92
C TYR A 46 -17.73 -5.04 -7.99
N GLU A 47 -17.13 -4.21 -8.85
CA GLU A 47 -16.18 -4.63 -9.87
C GLU A 47 -14.74 -4.31 -9.44
N PHE A 48 -13.89 -5.33 -9.43
CA PHE A 48 -12.48 -5.17 -9.05
C PHE A 48 -11.63 -4.66 -10.22
N VAL A 49 -10.84 -3.63 -9.97
CA VAL A 49 -9.83 -3.09 -10.88
C VAL A 49 -8.46 -3.07 -10.22
N TYR A 50 -7.40 -3.04 -11.02
CA TYR A 50 -6.02 -2.96 -10.55
C TYR A 50 -5.37 -1.68 -11.09
N THR A 51 -4.93 -0.82 -10.18
CA THR A 51 -4.30 0.46 -10.53
C THR A 51 -2.83 0.46 -10.11
N PRO A 52 -1.96 1.24 -10.78
CA PRO A 52 -0.57 1.42 -10.37
C PRO A 52 -0.41 1.90 -8.92
N HIS A 53 0.74 1.60 -8.30
CA HIS A 53 1.13 2.11 -6.98
C HIS A 53 1.82 3.47 -7.04
N ALA A 54 2.34 3.87 -8.21
CA ALA A 54 2.96 5.16 -8.45
C ALA A 54 2.29 5.86 -9.64
N THR A 55 2.24 7.19 -9.63
CA THR A 55 1.66 8.00 -10.70
C THR A 55 2.25 9.41 -10.71
N LYS A 56 2.01 10.16 -11.79
CA LYS A 56 2.50 11.53 -11.99
C LYS A 56 1.91 12.48 -10.94
N GLY A 57 2.71 13.45 -10.49
CA GLY A 57 2.31 14.49 -9.52
C GLY A 57 1.03 15.22 -9.90
N ARG A 58 0.81 15.49 -11.20
CA ARG A 58 -0.40 16.15 -11.71
C ARG A 58 -1.72 15.52 -11.25
N LEU A 59 -1.77 14.19 -11.05
CA LEU A 59 -2.99 13.54 -10.55
C LEU A 59 -3.26 13.89 -9.07
N PHE A 60 -2.19 14.02 -8.28
CA PHE A 60 -2.27 14.42 -6.88
C PHE A 60 -2.54 15.92 -6.72
N GLU A 61 -2.06 16.77 -7.63
CA GLU A 61 -2.50 18.17 -7.72
C GLU A 61 -4.00 18.25 -8.02
N THR A 62 -4.46 17.51 -9.03
CA THR A 62 -5.87 17.52 -9.45
C THR A 62 -6.81 17.08 -8.33
N SER A 63 -6.38 16.13 -7.49
CA SER A 63 -7.15 15.66 -6.35
C SER A 63 -6.91 16.46 -5.05
N GLY A 64 -5.99 17.43 -5.06
CA GLY A 64 -5.62 18.26 -3.89
C GLY A 64 -4.71 17.57 -2.86
N HIS A 65 -4.21 16.36 -3.12
CA HIS A 65 -3.34 15.65 -2.18
C HIS A 65 -2.00 16.38 -1.96
N LEU A 66 -1.44 17.01 -3.00
CA LEU A 66 -0.19 17.77 -2.82
C LEU A 66 -0.41 19.08 -2.03
N ASP A 67 -1.61 19.64 -2.07
CA ASP A 67 -1.89 20.88 -1.33
C ASP A 67 -2.15 20.61 0.16
N TRP A 68 -2.81 19.48 0.48
CA TRP A 68 -3.32 19.21 1.82
C TRP A 68 -2.66 18.04 2.55
N TYR A 69 -1.98 17.15 1.84
CA TYR A 69 -1.46 15.88 2.38
C TYR A 69 -0.01 15.59 1.97
N ALA A 70 0.71 16.55 1.39
CA ALA A 70 2.09 16.35 0.94
C ALA A 70 3.01 15.80 2.04
N ASP A 71 2.89 16.30 3.27
CA ASP A 71 3.71 15.86 4.41
C ASP A 71 3.48 14.40 4.82
N GLY A 72 2.32 13.83 4.46
CA GLY A 72 1.97 12.44 4.72
C GLY A 72 2.36 11.49 3.59
N MET A 73 2.89 11.99 2.48
CA MET A 73 3.27 11.20 1.31
C MET A 73 4.76 10.84 1.34
N TYR A 74 5.11 9.71 0.72
CA TYR A 74 6.51 9.47 0.37
C TYR A 74 7.01 10.57 -0.57
N PRO A 75 8.29 10.97 -0.46
CA PRO A 75 8.87 11.99 -1.33
C PRO A 75 8.79 11.55 -2.80
N PRO A 76 8.74 12.52 -3.75
CA PRO A 76 8.66 12.21 -5.15
C PRO A 76 9.91 11.47 -5.64
N MET A 77 9.69 10.51 -6.52
CA MET A 77 10.72 9.97 -7.40
C MET A 77 10.80 10.86 -8.65
N GLN A 78 11.96 11.47 -8.86
CA GLN A 78 12.26 12.20 -10.08
C GLN A 78 12.69 11.22 -11.17
N LEU A 79 11.86 11.08 -12.19
CA LEU A 79 12.20 10.34 -13.40
C LEU A 79 12.74 11.29 -14.47
N ASP A 80 13.22 10.72 -15.58
CA ASP A 80 13.72 11.49 -16.72
C ASP A 80 12.69 12.55 -17.17
N GLU A 81 13.19 13.66 -17.71
CA GLU A 81 12.40 14.83 -18.13
C GLU A 81 11.82 15.70 -16.99
N GLY A 82 12.27 15.48 -15.74
CA GLY A 82 11.92 16.36 -14.61
C GLY A 82 10.47 16.21 -14.14
N VAL A 83 9.84 15.06 -14.42
CA VAL A 83 8.48 14.75 -13.99
C VAL A 83 8.52 14.02 -12.65
N ASP A 84 7.87 14.59 -11.65
CA ASP A 84 7.71 13.95 -10.34
C ASP A 84 6.66 12.85 -10.38
N TYR A 85 7.02 11.68 -9.86
CA TYR A 85 6.12 10.58 -9.57
C TYR A 85 6.04 10.33 -8.07
N TYR A 86 4.83 10.07 -7.58
CA TYR A 86 4.60 9.78 -6.17
C TYR A 86 4.01 8.39 -6.02
N LEU A 87 4.37 7.71 -4.93
CA LEU A 87 3.61 6.58 -4.44
C LEU A 87 2.25 7.08 -3.91
N LYS A 88 1.19 6.34 -4.21
CA LYS A 88 -0.12 6.66 -3.62
C LYS A 88 -0.05 6.55 -2.09
N PRO A 89 -0.62 7.52 -1.35
CA PRO A 89 -0.65 7.49 0.11
C PRO A 89 -1.52 6.36 0.67
#